data_AF-A0A0G1V6Z1-F1
#
_entry.id   AF-A0A0G1V6Z1-F1
#
_cell.length_a   1.000
_cell.length_b   1.000
_cell.length_c   1.000
_cell.angle_alpha   90.00
_cell.angle_beta   90.00
_cell.angle_gamma   90.00
#
_symmetry.space_group_name_H-M   'P 1'
#
loop_
_entity.id
_entity.type
_entity.pdbx_description
1 polymer ?
#
loop_
_entity_poly.entity_id
_entity_poly.type
_entity_poly.pdbx_seq_one_letter_code
_entity_poly.pdbx_strand_id
1 'polypeptide(L)'
;MPNMQRINSKEYAEQVKTTARNLAIFGDRAGAFEFARAIQELLKNPELNAEVRPLYEDAERDALFAAIPVLPDREVLQGLEKHLAYYLGQENYDLLSVIKSKLSGIDIVEERDAFRAMLRDSLMNADGKISEKIELLDGSQEGSPRNWLSYYLQTVGGVIPDTFKRTEFIASRPVEHAKPVEQARLKRLIELFDYLRLSSATGAGFEEELVADFDERIMILQDGKVTQIDPKTDEIMSKTMPAMLTALKQAWARQAAQPTDLEKEAREQAKSLNPAQSQQTIAEIFTAKSSKDQKNGLAALYGAIGGGLDIFLKQILPTLQAHLKDAPEAERSASLLQSGLITPAVAKIFLRIYLEKLLGFSMDHAAALVGRMLGTLSPAERDKYFKVAYYDFEKGWFVWGEV
;
A
#
# COMPACT_ATOMS: atom_id res chain seq x y z
N MET A 1 25.80 25.29 29.01
CA MET A 1 26.42 23.96 28.79
C MET A 1 25.85 23.02 29.84
N PRO A 2 25.31 21.85 29.47
CA PRO A 2 24.83 20.89 30.43
C PRO A 2 25.98 20.42 31.35
N ASN A 3 25.66 20.14 32.61
CA ASN A 3 26.66 19.72 33.59
C ASN A 3 27.19 18.32 33.21
N MET A 4 28.45 18.24 32.75
CA MET A 4 29.08 16.98 32.32
C MET A 4 29.12 15.93 33.41
N GLN A 5 29.15 16.31 34.70
CA GLN A 5 29.05 15.34 35.80
C GLN A 5 27.69 14.64 35.81
N ARG A 6 26.61 15.36 35.48
CA ARG A 6 25.26 14.78 35.37
C ARG A 6 25.14 13.92 34.12
N ILE A 7 25.65 14.39 32.97
CA ILE A 7 25.66 13.62 31.72
C ILE A 7 26.40 12.29 31.88
N ASN A 8 27.54 12.30 32.57
CA ASN A 8 28.32 11.10 32.81
C ASN A 8 27.78 10.22 33.96
N SER A 9 26.63 10.57 34.56
CA SER A 9 26.00 9.73 35.58
C SER A 9 25.18 8.62 34.93
N LYS A 10 25.35 7.39 35.41
CA LYS A 10 24.59 6.23 34.94
C LYS A 10 23.08 6.43 35.10
N GLU A 11 22.66 7.02 36.22
CA GLU A 11 21.25 7.30 36.51
C GLU A 11 20.64 8.21 35.43
N TYR A 12 21.34 9.26 35.03
CA TYR A 12 20.84 10.17 33.99
C TYR A 12 20.81 9.49 32.61
N ALA A 13 21.83 8.70 32.27
CA ALA A 13 21.85 7.94 31.02
C ALA A 13 20.70 6.91 30.93
N GLU A 14 20.36 6.23 32.03
CA GLU A 14 19.20 5.32 32.11
C GLU A 14 17.86 6.06 31.97
N GLN A 15 17.75 7.28 32.54
CA GLN A 15 16.58 8.14 32.35
C GLN A 15 16.42 8.51 30.87
N VAL A 16 17.52 8.93 30.21
CA VAL A 16 17.52 9.27 28.78
C VAL A 16 17.11 8.07 27.92
N LYS A 17 17.67 6.88 28.20
CA LYS A 17 17.29 5.64 27.53
C LYS A 17 15.81 5.31 27.71
N THR A 18 15.28 5.47 28.93
CA THR A 18 13.86 5.26 29.22
C THR A 18 12.98 6.24 28.46
N THR A 19 13.37 7.52 28.37
CA THR A 19 12.66 8.52 27.57
C THR A 19 12.62 8.13 26.10
N ALA A 20 13.75 7.74 25.50
CA ALA A 20 13.81 7.30 24.11
C ALA A 20 12.89 6.11 23.84
N ARG A 21 12.91 5.13 24.73
CA ARG A 21 12.03 3.95 24.63
C ARG A 21 10.55 4.31 24.69
N ASN A 22 10.17 5.27 25.54
CA ASN A 22 8.80 5.76 25.60
C ASN A 22 8.39 6.45 24.30
N LEU A 23 9.28 7.25 23.69
CA LEU A 23 9.01 7.85 22.37
C LEU A 23 8.73 6.77 21.31
N ALA A 24 9.48 5.67 21.33
CA ALA A 24 9.27 4.53 20.44
C ALA A 24 7.95 3.79 20.67
N ILE A 25 7.49 3.69 21.92
CA ILE A 25 6.24 3.02 22.27
C ILE A 25 5.02 3.91 21.98
N PHE A 26 5.10 5.20 22.27
CA PHE A 26 3.96 6.13 22.14
C PHE A 26 3.88 6.84 20.79
N GLY A 27 4.90 6.72 19.93
CA GLY A 27 4.85 7.16 18.54
C GLY A 27 4.97 8.67 18.32
N ASP A 28 5.62 9.41 19.23
CA ASP A 28 5.94 10.82 19.01
C ASP A 28 7.11 10.97 18.03
N ARG A 29 6.79 10.99 16.73
CA ARG A 29 7.76 10.97 15.62
C ARG A 29 8.63 12.22 15.58
N ALA A 30 8.03 13.40 15.77
CA ALA A 30 8.74 14.67 15.71
C ALA A 30 9.63 14.85 16.95
N GLY A 31 9.11 14.55 18.13
CA GLY A 31 9.90 14.56 19.36
C GLY A 31 11.06 13.55 19.31
N ALA A 32 10.83 12.37 18.76
CA ALA A 32 11.86 11.36 18.57
C ALA A 32 12.96 11.80 17.61
N PHE A 33 12.61 12.49 16.52
CA PHE A 33 13.59 13.03 15.58
C PHE A 33 14.53 14.03 16.26
N GLU A 34 13.97 15.05 16.92
CA GLU A 34 14.76 16.06 17.64
C GLU A 34 15.61 15.44 18.75
N PHE A 35 15.04 14.48 19.48
CA PHE A 35 15.75 13.73 20.51
C PHE A 35 16.93 12.95 19.92
N ALA A 36 16.73 12.22 18.83
CA ALA A 36 17.80 11.47 18.16
C ALA A 36 18.95 12.38 17.74
N ARG A 37 18.66 13.57 17.19
CA ARG A 37 19.69 14.56 16.84
C ARG A 37 20.46 15.05 18.05
N ALA A 38 19.78 15.35 19.15
CA ALA A 38 20.43 15.77 20.38
C ALA A 38 21.37 14.69 20.95
N ILE A 39 20.95 13.42 20.91
CA ILE A 39 21.78 12.29 21.35
C ILE A 39 22.97 12.06 20.41
N GLN A 40 22.78 12.19 19.10
CA GLN A 40 23.88 12.12 18.12
C GLN A 40 24.96 13.16 18.40
N GLU A 41 24.59 14.41 18.67
CA GLU A 41 25.55 15.45 19.04
C GLU A 41 26.24 15.14 20.37
N LEU A 42 25.52 14.61 21.35
CA LEU A 42 26.10 14.18 22.63
C LEU A 42 27.13 13.06 22.45
N LEU A 43 26.83 12.08 21.60
CA LEU A 43 27.70 10.94 21.32
C LEU A 43 29.01 11.35 20.61
N LYS A 44 29.03 12.50 19.92
CA LYS A 44 30.27 13.05 19.34
C LYS A 44 31.23 13.60 20.40
N ASN A 45 30.78 13.84 21.64
CA ASN A 45 31.63 14.36 22.70
C ASN A 45 32.64 13.29 23.16
N PRO A 46 33.96 13.53 23.04
CA PRO A 46 34.98 12.58 23.49
C PRO A 46 35.05 12.44 25.02
N GLU A 47 34.54 13.40 25.78
CA GLU A 47 34.52 13.39 27.26
C GLU A 47 33.37 12.53 27.84
N LEU A 48 32.51 11.96 27.00
CA LEU A 48 31.45 11.07 27.44
C LEU A 48 32.05 9.75 27.93
N ASN A 49 31.75 9.40 29.18
CA ASN A 49 32.26 8.21 29.85
C ASN A 49 31.90 6.94 29.06
N ALA A 50 32.90 6.07 28.85
CA ALA A 50 32.76 4.79 28.15
C ALA A 50 31.71 3.86 28.78
N GLU A 51 31.48 3.95 30.10
CA GLU A 51 30.48 3.12 30.78
C GLU A 51 29.04 3.50 30.45
N VAL A 52 28.76 4.79 30.22
CA VAL A 52 27.39 5.28 29.95
C VAL A 52 27.11 5.44 28.45
N ARG A 53 28.16 5.56 27.63
CA ARG A 53 28.05 5.69 26.17
C ARG A 53 27.12 4.62 25.53
N PRO A 54 27.18 3.32 25.90
CA PRO A 54 26.26 2.33 25.34
C PRO A 54 24.78 2.61 25.64
N LEU A 55 24.46 3.23 26.79
CA LEU A 55 23.07 3.61 27.12
C LEU A 55 22.56 4.73 26.21
N TYR A 56 23.44 5.68 25.85
CA TYR A 56 23.13 6.72 24.89
C TYR A 56 23.02 6.19 23.47
N GLU A 57 23.86 5.24 23.07
CA GLU A 57 23.74 4.57 21.77
C GLU A 57 22.44 3.77 21.66
N ASP A 58 22.00 3.10 22.73
CA ASP A 58 20.69 2.45 22.77
C ASP A 58 19.56 3.48 22.67
N ALA A 59 19.66 4.59 23.41
CA ALA A 59 18.69 5.68 23.36
C ALA A 59 18.59 6.30 21.95
N GLU A 60 19.72 6.44 21.25
CA GLU A 60 19.76 6.89 19.87
C GLU A 60 18.98 5.92 18.96
N ARG A 61 19.24 4.61 19.07
CA ARG A 61 18.55 3.59 18.25
C ARG A 61 17.04 3.60 18.48
N ASP A 62 16.62 3.68 19.74
CA ASP A 62 15.20 3.74 20.13
C ASP A 62 14.51 4.97 19.53
N ALA A 63 15.15 6.14 19.63
CA ALA A 63 14.63 7.38 19.07
C ALA A 63 14.61 7.37 17.53
N LEU A 64 15.66 6.85 16.89
CA LEU A 64 15.71 6.71 15.43
C LEU A 64 14.61 5.78 14.90
N PHE A 65 14.33 4.67 15.61
CA PHE A 65 13.22 3.77 15.26
C PHE A 65 11.89 4.52 15.23
N ALA A 66 11.59 5.27 16.30
CA ALA A 66 10.37 6.05 16.41
C ALA A 66 10.27 7.16 15.35
N ALA A 67 11.42 7.71 14.94
CA ALA A 67 11.52 8.78 13.95
C ALA A 67 11.48 8.30 12.49
N ILE A 68 11.54 6.99 12.21
CA ILE A 68 11.54 6.44 10.83
C ILE A 68 10.53 7.12 9.89
N PRO A 69 9.26 7.37 10.26
CA PRO A 69 8.29 7.97 9.34
C PRO A 69 8.65 9.38 8.86
N VAL A 70 9.43 10.13 9.65
CA VAL A 70 9.84 11.51 9.35
C VAL A 70 11.32 11.63 8.97
N LEU A 71 12.08 10.55 9.03
CA LEU A 71 13.49 10.54 8.63
C LEU A 71 13.65 10.63 7.11
N PRO A 72 14.73 11.27 6.62
CA PRO A 72 15.11 11.19 5.21
C PRO A 72 15.37 9.74 4.79
N ASP A 73 14.99 9.39 3.56
CA ASP A 73 15.06 8.03 3.02
C ASP A 73 16.44 7.39 3.20
N ARG A 74 17.50 8.14 2.90
CA ARG A 74 18.89 7.70 3.09
C ARG A 74 19.18 7.29 4.53
N GLU A 75 18.67 8.03 5.51
CA GLU A 75 18.91 7.73 6.92
C GLU A 75 18.10 6.52 7.37
N VAL A 76 16.89 6.32 6.83
CA VAL A 76 16.10 5.10 7.08
C VAL A 76 16.86 3.87 6.59
N LEU A 77 17.39 3.90 5.36
CA LEU A 77 18.14 2.80 4.76
C LEU A 77 19.40 2.47 5.56
N GLN A 78 20.21 3.48 5.89
CA GLN A 78 21.42 3.31 6.71
C GLN A 78 21.09 2.83 8.13
N GLY A 79 20.01 3.34 8.72
CA GLY A 79 19.53 2.93 10.03
C GLY A 79 19.13 1.45 10.06
N LEU A 80 18.42 0.98 9.04
CA LEU A 80 18.07 -0.44 8.92
C LEU A 80 19.30 -1.32 8.75
N GLU A 81 20.23 -0.99 7.86
CA GLU A 81 21.46 -1.76 7.66
C GLU A 81 22.27 -1.93 8.96
N LYS A 82 22.33 -0.87 9.78
CA LYS A 82 23.12 -0.84 11.02
C LYS A 82 22.38 -1.37 12.25
N HIS A 83 21.06 -1.20 12.32
CA HIS A 83 20.29 -1.38 13.55
C HIS A 83 19.14 -2.39 13.45
N LEU A 84 18.93 -3.05 12.31
CA LEU A 84 17.84 -4.03 12.13
C LEU A 84 17.86 -5.14 13.18
N ALA A 85 19.03 -5.72 13.49
CA ALA A 85 19.14 -6.76 14.50
C ALA A 85 18.69 -6.26 15.89
N TYR A 86 18.97 -5.00 16.21
CA TYR A 86 18.51 -4.35 17.44
C TYR A 86 16.99 -4.18 17.44
N TYR A 87 16.41 -3.67 16.36
CA TYR A 87 14.96 -3.45 16.25
C TYR A 87 14.17 -4.75 16.32
N LEU A 88 14.63 -5.79 15.61
CA LEU A 88 14.06 -7.13 15.73
C LEU A 88 14.21 -7.68 17.16
N GLY A 89 15.26 -7.29 17.89
CA GLY A 89 15.48 -7.69 19.28
C GLY A 89 14.45 -7.15 20.27
N GLN A 90 13.77 -6.03 19.97
CA GLN A 90 12.81 -5.39 20.87
C GLN A 90 11.41 -5.97 20.68
N GLU A 91 10.79 -6.51 21.74
CA GLU A 91 9.46 -7.15 21.66
C GLU A 91 8.35 -6.15 21.35
N ASN A 92 8.44 -4.93 21.88
CA ASN A 92 7.42 -3.90 21.73
C ASN A 92 7.58 -3.08 20.45
N TYR A 93 8.49 -3.47 19.56
CA TYR A 93 8.77 -2.74 18.32
C TYR A 93 8.04 -3.40 17.17
N ASP A 94 7.09 -2.67 16.60
CA ASP A 94 6.41 -3.06 15.37
C ASP A 94 7.07 -2.39 14.17
N LEU A 95 8.18 -2.97 13.73
CA LEU A 95 8.94 -2.44 12.59
C LEU A 95 8.11 -2.42 11.31
N LEU A 96 7.18 -3.37 11.12
CA LEU A 96 6.32 -3.40 9.96
C LEU A 96 5.38 -2.18 9.94
N SER A 97 4.69 -1.91 11.04
CA SER A 97 3.81 -0.74 11.18
C SER A 97 4.55 0.58 10.97
N VAL A 98 5.76 0.70 11.53
CA VAL A 98 6.58 1.91 11.37
C VAL A 98 7.02 2.11 9.91
N ILE A 99 7.42 1.05 9.21
CA ILE A 99 7.78 1.11 7.78
C ILE A 99 6.56 1.41 6.92
N LYS A 100 5.39 0.81 7.20
CA LYS A 100 4.12 1.16 6.55
C LYS A 100 3.84 2.66 6.65
N SER A 101 4.02 3.24 7.83
CA SER A 101 3.82 4.68 8.02
C SER A 101 4.83 5.56 7.30
N LYS A 102 6.05 5.08 7.03
CA LYS A 102 7.02 5.80 6.20
C LYS A 102 6.60 5.75 4.73
N LEU A 103 6.17 4.58 4.26
CA LEU A 103 5.71 4.37 2.89
C LEU A 103 4.42 5.13 2.57
N SER A 104 3.51 5.26 3.53
CA SER A 104 2.28 6.05 3.36
C SER A 104 2.55 7.54 3.18
N GLY A 105 3.73 8.03 3.58
CA GLY A 105 4.16 9.41 3.33
C GLY A 105 4.74 9.66 1.94
N ILE A 106 4.77 8.64 1.06
CA ILE A 106 5.24 8.75 -0.33
C ILE A 106 4.01 8.67 -1.24
N ASP A 107 3.59 9.80 -1.81
CA ASP A 107 2.34 9.90 -2.55
C ASP A 107 2.36 9.15 -3.89
N ILE A 108 3.52 9.10 -4.55
CA ILE A 108 3.69 8.52 -5.89
C ILE A 108 3.97 7.02 -5.77
N VAL A 109 3.13 6.19 -6.39
CA VAL A 109 3.20 4.71 -6.29
C VAL A 109 4.54 4.17 -6.79
N GLU A 110 5.07 4.70 -7.89
CA GLU A 110 6.34 4.28 -8.48
C GLU A 110 7.52 4.62 -7.56
N GLU A 111 7.51 5.80 -6.93
CA GLU A 111 8.53 6.21 -5.96
C GLU A 111 8.45 5.36 -4.70
N ARG A 112 7.23 5.02 -4.26
CA ARG A 112 6.98 4.14 -3.13
C ARG A 112 7.51 2.72 -3.40
N ASP A 113 7.24 2.17 -4.58
CA ASP A 113 7.75 0.86 -5.01
C ASP A 113 9.29 0.87 -5.20
N ALA A 114 9.86 1.97 -5.68
CA ALA A 114 11.31 2.17 -5.74
C ALA A 114 11.93 2.18 -4.33
N PHE A 115 11.32 2.92 -3.39
CA PHE A 115 11.80 2.96 -2.01
C PHE A 115 11.65 1.59 -1.32
N ARG A 116 10.56 0.84 -1.57
CA ARG A 116 10.43 -0.56 -1.14
C ARG A 116 11.58 -1.42 -1.65
N ALA A 117 11.99 -1.26 -2.90
CA ALA A 117 13.15 -1.97 -3.45
C ALA A 117 14.43 -1.66 -2.67
N MET A 118 14.68 -0.37 -2.42
CA MET A 118 15.83 0.05 -1.61
C MET A 118 15.79 -0.51 -0.19
N LEU A 119 14.61 -0.52 0.45
CA LEU A 119 14.42 -1.12 1.78
C LEU A 119 14.76 -2.61 1.76
N ARG A 120 14.31 -3.37 0.75
CA ARG A 120 14.65 -4.81 0.61
C ARG A 120 16.17 -5.00 0.50
N ASP A 121 16.83 -4.19 -0.31
CA ASP A 121 18.28 -4.24 -0.47
C ASP A 121 19.00 -3.92 0.85
N SER A 122 18.54 -2.93 1.60
CA SER A 122 19.06 -2.62 2.93
C SER A 122 18.84 -3.75 3.95
N LEU A 123 17.72 -4.48 3.91
CA LEU A 123 17.53 -5.67 4.75
C LEU A 123 18.52 -6.80 4.36
N MET A 124 18.81 -6.95 3.06
CA MET A 124 19.77 -7.93 2.55
C MET A 124 21.23 -7.56 2.85
N ASN A 125 21.50 -6.28 3.13
CA ASN A 125 22.81 -5.77 3.53
C ASN A 125 22.94 -5.57 5.04
N ALA A 126 21.88 -5.84 5.80
CA ALA A 126 21.89 -5.63 7.24
C ALA A 126 22.77 -6.64 7.96
N ASP A 127 23.69 -6.10 8.75
CA ASP A 127 24.60 -6.87 9.60
C ASP A 127 24.02 -7.03 11.01
N GLY A 128 24.71 -7.85 11.82
CA GLY A 128 24.34 -8.11 13.20
C GLY A 128 23.62 -9.44 13.39
N LYS A 129 23.71 -9.94 14.61
CA LYS A 129 23.30 -11.31 14.97
C LYS A 129 21.87 -11.33 15.47
N ILE A 130 20.97 -12.05 14.78
CA ILE A 130 19.59 -12.29 15.20
C ILE A 130 19.35 -13.70 15.74
N SER A 131 20.22 -14.66 15.40
CA SER A 131 20.29 -16.01 15.99
C SER A 131 21.74 -16.51 16.09
N GLU A 132 21.97 -17.61 16.82
CA GLU A 132 23.31 -18.20 16.97
C GLU A 132 23.97 -18.61 15.65
N LYS A 133 23.42 -19.62 14.97
CA LYS A 133 23.90 -20.12 13.67
C LYS A 133 22.74 -20.61 12.83
N ILE A 134 22.93 -20.62 11.52
CA ILE A 134 22.05 -21.27 10.55
C ILE A 134 22.74 -22.58 10.16
N GLU A 135 22.15 -23.71 10.48
CA GLU A 135 22.64 -25.02 10.06
C GLU A 135 22.13 -25.31 8.64
N LEU A 136 22.99 -25.17 7.65
CA LEU A 136 22.72 -25.46 6.25
C LEU A 136 23.31 -26.82 5.85
N LEU A 137 22.91 -27.33 4.69
CA LEU A 137 23.41 -28.59 4.15
C LEU A 137 24.92 -28.55 3.82
N ASP A 138 25.45 -27.37 3.48
CA ASP A 138 26.84 -27.13 3.07
C ASP A 138 27.72 -26.55 4.20
N GLY A 139 27.17 -26.33 5.39
CA GLY A 139 27.89 -25.85 6.55
C GLY A 139 27.05 -24.98 7.49
N SER A 140 27.69 -24.40 8.50
CA SER A 140 27.02 -23.45 9.41
C SER A 140 27.35 -22.01 9.01
N GLN A 141 26.33 -21.17 8.87
CA GLN A 141 26.49 -19.72 8.68
C GLN A 141 26.12 -18.95 9.96
N GLU A 142 26.57 -17.70 10.06
CA GLU A 142 26.14 -16.80 11.13
C GLU A 142 24.66 -16.45 10.96
N GLY A 143 23.91 -16.39 12.07
CA GLY A 143 22.50 -16.04 12.08
C GLY A 143 22.24 -14.54 11.92
N SER A 144 22.65 -13.94 10.80
CA SER A 144 22.39 -12.53 10.46
C SER A 144 21.14 -12.38 9.58
N PRO A 145 20.50 -11.18 9.54
CA PRO A 145 19.38 -10.93 8.64
C PRO A 145 19.67 -11.29 7.19
N ARG A 146 20.84 -10.86 6.67
CA ARG A 146 21.32 -11.19 5.33
C ARG A 146 21.33 -12.69 5.04
N ASN A 147 21.93 -13.48 5.92
CA ASN A 147 22.07 -14.93 5.70
C ASN A 147 20.70 -15.63 5.78
N TRP A 148 19.85 -15.21 6.70
CA TRP A 148 18.49 -15.74 6.83
C TRP A 148 17.61 -15.42 5.62
N LEU A 149 17.66 -14.19 5.10
CA LEU A 149 16.92 -13.81 3.90
C LEU A 149 17.46 -14.51 2.65
N SER A 150 18.78 -14.69 2.55
CA SER A 150 19.38 -15.46 1.46
C SER A 150 18.93 -16.91 1.48
N TYR A 151 18.94 -17.55 2.66
CA TYR A 151 18.43 -18.90 2.84
C TYR A 151 16.92 -19.00 2.55
N TYR A 152 16.14 -18.01 2.97
CA TYR A 152 14.72 -17.91 2.67
C TYR A 152 14.45 -17.88 1.16
N LEU A 153 15.16 -17.00 0.42
CA LEU A 153 15.03 -16.89 -1.03
C LEU A 153 15.45 -18.16 -1.77
N GLN A 154 16.48 -18.86 -1.30
CA GLN A 154 16.92 -20.14 -1.86
C GLN A 154 15.89 -21.25 -1.64
N THR A 155 15.25 -21.26 -0.47
CA THR A 155 14.30 -22.32 -0.08
C THR A 155 12.92 -22.11 -0.70
N VAL A 156 12.43 -20.87 -0.65
CA VAL A 156 11.05 -20.52 -1.00
C VAL A 156 10.92 -19.98 -2.42
N GLY A 157 12.00 -19.41 -2.96
CA GLY A 157 12.09 -18.87 -4.32
C GLY A 157 11.89 -17.35 -4.41
N GLY A 158 12.15 -16.81 -5.61
CA GLY A 158 12.07 -15.37 -5.89
C GLY A 158 10.67 -14.78 -6.12
N VAL A 159 9.64 -15.63 -6.19
CA VAL A 159 8.22 -15.20 -6.33
C VAL A 159 7.59 -15.01 -4.95
N ILE A 160 6.65 -14.07 -4.79
CA ILE A 160 5.95 -13.82 -3.53
C ILE A 160 5.27 -15.13 -3.10
N PRO A 161 5.68 -15.74 -1.96
CA PRO A 161 5.20 -17.05 -1.58
C PRO A 161 3.79 -16.99 -1.04
N ASP A 162 3.02 -18.04 -1.30
CA ASP A 162 1.77 -18.26 -0.58
C ASP A 162 2.02 -18.54 0.91
N THR A 163 0.96 -18.42 1.71
CA THR A 163 1.00 -18.66 3.16
C THR A 163 1.54 -20.05 3.51
N PHE A 164 1.31 -21.05 2.64
CA PHE A 164 1.73 -22.42 2.87
C PHE A 164 3.26 -22.54 2.81
N LYS A 165 3.90 -22.03 1.76
CA LYS A 165 5.37 -22.04 1.63
C LYS A 165 6.06 -21.25 2.74
N ARG A 166 5.48 -20.12 3.18
CA ARG A 166 6.01 -19.36 4.31
C ARG A 166 5.93 -20.18 5.60
N THR A 167 4.82 -20.86 5.83
CA THR A 167 4.63 -21.74 6.99
C THR A 167 5.60 -22.91 6.97
N GLU A 168 5.81 -23.52 5.80
CA GLU A 168 6.78 -24.60 5.59
C GLU A 168 8.21 -24.14 5.91
N PHE A 169 8.60 -22.94 5.48
CA PHE A 169 9.91 -22.38 5.82
C PHE A 169 10.07 -22.15 7.32
N ILE A 170 9.07 -21.57 7.99
CA ILE A 170 9.13 -21.34 9.44
C ILE A 170 9.15 -22.67 10.22
N ALA A 171 8.55 -23.73 9.67
CA ALA A 171 8.61 -25.09 10.22
C ALA A 171 9.86 -25.87 9.78
N SER A 172 10.75 -25.28 8.97
CA SER A 172 11.96 -25.96 8.50
C SER A 172 12.96 -26.17 9.64
N ARG A 173 13.76 -27.25 9.53
CA ARG A 173 14.73 -27.63 10.57
C ARG A 173 15.58 -26.48 11.09
N PRO A 174 16.19 -25.60 10.26
CA PRO A 174 17.03 -24.52 10.77
C PRO A 174 16.27 -23.52 11.65
N VAL A 175 15.00 -23.27 11.36
CA VAL A 175 14.15 -22.35 12.13
C VAL A 175 13.59 -23.04 13.39
N GLU A 176 13.18 -24.30 13.27
CA GLU A 176 12.64 -25.11 14.38
C GLU A 176 13.64 -25.25 15.54
N HIS A 177 14.94 -25.37 15.25
CA HIS A 177 15.99 -25.51 16.27
C HIS A 177 16.43 -24.16 16.88
N ALA A 178 15.99 -23.04 16.33
CA ALA A 178 16.25 -21.73 16.91
C ALA A 178 15.45 -21.54 18.20
N LYS A 179 15.96 -20.73 19.13
CA LYS A 179 15.24 -20.42 20.38
C LYS A 179 13.94 -19.67 20.07
N PRO A 180 12.89 -19.75 20.92
CA PRO A 180 11.63 -19.05 20.66
C PRO A 180 11.76 -17.55 20.36
N VAL A 181 12.68 -16.86 21.07
CA VAL A 181 12.97 -15.43 20.83
C VAL A 181 13.61 -15.20 19.44
N GLU A 182 14.47 -16.11 18.99
CA GLU A 182 15.09 -16.06 17.67
C GLU A 182 14.06 -16.34 16.57
N GLN A 183 13.18 -17.33 16.77
CA GLN A 183 12.05 -17.61 15.87
C GLN A 183 11.13 -16.39 15.73
N ALA A 184 10.83 -15.68 16.82
CA ALA A 184 10.02 -14.47 16.80
C ALA A 184 10.69 -13.32 16.02
N ARG A 185 12.02 -13.19 16.11
CA ARG A 185 12.81 -12.24 15.29
C ARG A 185 12.76 -12.61 13.82
N LEU A 186 12.95 -13.88 13.49
CA LEU A 186 12.91 -14.40 12.13
C LEU A 186 11.53 -14.21 11.50
N LYS A 187 10.46 -14.54 12.22
CA LYS A 187 9.10 -14.34 11.74
C LYS A 187 8.86 -12.88 11.34
N ARG A 188 9.26 -11.92 12.18
CA ARG A 188 9.14 -10.47 11.91
C ARG A 188 10.00 -10.03 10.73
N LEU A 189 11.23 -10.53 10.61
CA LEU A 189 12.11 -10.27 9.48
C LEU A 189 11.48 -10.74 8.15
N ILE A 190 11.01 -11.99 8.10
CA ILE A 190 10.39 -12.55 6.90
C ILE A 190 9.08 -11.82 6.57
N GLU A 191 8.30 -11.45 7.58
CA GLU A 191 7.07 -10.68 7.38
C GLU A 191 7.31 -9.33 6.72
N LEU A 192 8.27 -8.58 7.25
CA LEU A 192 8.67 -7.29 6.68
C LEU A 192 9.20 -7.47 5.26
N PHE A 193 10.07 -8.46 5.03
CA PHE A 193 10.66 -8.70 3.73
C PHE A 193 9.62 -9.07 2.67
N ASP A 194 8.68 -9.96 2.99
CA ASP A 194 7.58 -10.31 2.08
C ASP A 194 6.63 -9.14 1.84
N TYR A 195 6.30 -8.37 2.88
CA TYR A 195 5.49 -7.16 2.73
C TYR A 195 6.11 -6.19 1.72
N LEU A 196 7.42 -5.95 1.84
CA LEU A 196 8.14 -5.05 0.94
C LEU A 196 8.18 -5.56 -0.50
N ARG A 197 8.00 -6.85 -0.78
CA ARG A 197 7.96 -7.42 -2.14
C ARG A 197 6.64 -7.19 -2.86
N LEU A 198 5.58 -6.86 -2.12
CA LEU A 198 4.30 -6.48 -2.70
C LEU A 198 4.45 -5.14 -3.41
N SER A 199 3.77 -4.98 -4.55
CA SER A 199 3.65 -3.65 -5.16
C SER A 199 2.58 -2.86 -4.41
N SER A 200 2.86 -1.58 -4.16
CA SER A 200 1.90 -0.62 -3.61
C SER A 200 0.71 -0.38 -4.54
N ALA A 201 0.76 -0.84 -5.79
CA ALA A 201 -0.40 -0.89 -6.68
C ALA A 201 -1.44 -1.95 -6.25
N THR A 202 -1.06 -2.96 -5.47
CA THR A 202 -1.93 -4.08 -5.07
C THR A 202 -2.63 -3.82 -3.74
N GLY A 203 -3.84 -4.37 -3.53
CA GLY A 203 -4.57 -4.22 -2.27
C GLY A 203 -3.85 -4.79 -1.04
N ALA A 204 -2.98 -5.79 -1.22
CA ALA A 204 -2.14 -6.34 -0.15
C ALA A 204 -0.90 -5.47 0.14
N GLY A 205 -0.38 -4.76 -0.87
CA GLY A 205 0.76 -3.87 -0.73
C GLY A 205 0.39 -2.46 -0.30
N PHE A 206 -0.88 -2.07 -0.33
CA PHE A 206 -1.30 -0.72 0.03
C PHE A 206 -1.21 -0.49 1.55
N GLU A 207 -0.63 0.65 1.93
CA GLU A 207 -0.30 1.02 3.31
C GLU A 207 -1.50 1.54 4.09
N GLU A 208 -2.47 2.13 3.38
CA GLU A 208 -3.62 2.81 3.98
C GLU A 208 -4.83 1.89 4.04
N GLU A 209 -5.66 2.09 5.07
CA GLU A 209 -6.96 1.42 5.19
C GLU A 209 -7.91 2.00 4.14
N LEU A 210 -8.35 1.16 3.21
CA LEU A 210 -9.31 1.55 2.19
C LEU A 210 -10.71 1.17 2.66
N VAL A 211 -11.49 2.18 3.05
CA VAL A 211 -12.90 1.98 3.40
C VAL A 211 -13.74 1.99 2.12
N ALA A 212 -14.38 0.86 1.81
CA ALA A 212 -15.24 0.69 0.65
C ALA A 212 -16.65 0.22 1.04
N ASP A 213 -17.66 0.73 0.33
CA ASP A 213 -19.06 0.29 0.47
C ASP A 213 -19.33 -0.88 -0.48
N PHE A 214 -19.91 -1.96 0.05
CA PHE A 214 -20.44 -3.08 -0.71
C PHE A 214 -21.80 -3.49 -0.15
N ASP A 215 -22.85 -3.43 -0.99
CA ASP A 215 -24.21 -3.84 -0.62
C ASP A 215 -24.66 -3.31 0.75
N GLU A 216 -24.53 -1.99 0.96
CA GLU A 216 -24.94 -1.28 2.20
C GLU A 216 -24.10 -1.64 3.43
N ARG A 217 -22.89 -2.17 3.25
CA ARG A 217 -21.97 -2.56 4.33
C ARG A 217 -20.62 -1.90 4.17
N ILE A 218 -20.17 -1.24 5.23
CA ILE A 218 -18.82 -0.68 5.33
C ILE A 218 -17.83 -1.83 5.45
N MET A 219 -16.92 -1.94 4.49
CA MET A 219 -15.80 -2.87 4.53
C MET A 219 -14.49 -2.10 4.55
N ILE A 220 -13.61 -2.47 5.48
CA ILE A 220 -12.25 -1.98 5.56
C ILE A 220 -11.38 -2.99 4.80
N LEU A 221 -10.79 -2.57 3.70
CA LEU A 221 -9.72 -3.29 3.02
C LEU A 221 -8.41 -2.92 3.71
N GLN A 222 -7.86 -3.88 4.44
CA GLN A 222 -6.58 -3.77 5.13
C GLN A 222 -5.76 -5.03 4.84
N ASP A 223 -4.50 -4.88 4.42
CA ASP A 223 -3.62 -6.00 4.09
C ASP A 223 -4.21 -6.98 3.06
N GLY A 224 -4.92 -6.44 2.06
CA GLY A 224 -5.59 -7.26 1.03
C GLY A 224 -6.77 -8.09 1.56
N LYS A 225 -7.21 -7.88 2.79
CA LYS A 225 -8.40 -8.51 3.38
C LYS A 225 -9.51 -7.50 3.50
N VAL A 226 -10.67 -7.91 3.02
CA VAL A 226 -11.92 -7.19 3.19
C VAL A 226 -12.51 -7.60 4.54
N THR A 227 -12.58 -6.65 5.47
CA THR A 227 -13.13 -6.85 6.81
C THR A 227 -14.40 -6.02 6.95
N GLN A 228 -15.54 -6.68 7.19
CA GLN A 228 -16.78 -5.99 7.49
C GLN A 228 -16.67 -5.38 8.89
N ILE A 229 -17.00 -4.08 9.04
CA ILE A 229 -17.11 -3.47 10.36
C ILE A 229 -18.26 -4.17 11.09
N ASP A 230 -17.97 -4.78 12.24
CA ASP A 230 -19.00 -5.44 13.02
C ASP A 230 -19.95 -4.37 13.63
N PRO A 231 -21.24 -4.67 13.80
CA PRO A 231 -22.24 -3.68 14.27
C PRO A 231 -21.89 -3.01 15.60
N LYS A 232 -21.11 -3.68 16.45
CA LYS A 232 -20.68 -3.19 17.75
C LYS A 232 -19.57 -2.16 17.62
N THR A 233 -18.67 -2.32 16.64
CA THR A 233 -17.64 -1.32 16.32
C THR A 233 -18.25 -0.07 15.70
N ASP A 234 -19.27 -0.20 14.86
CA ASP A 234 -20.04 0.94 14.33
C ASP A 234 -20.74 1.71 15.47
N GLU A 235 -21.36 0.99 16.42
CA GLU A 235 -21.96 1.57 17.61
C GLU A 235 -20.92 2.32 18.47
N ILE A 236 -19.72 1.78 18.64
CA ILE A 236 -18.64 2.42 19.41
C ILE A 236 -18.11 3.66 18.68
N MET A 237 -17.79 3.56 17.40
CA MET A 237 -17.30 4.69 16.60
C MET A 237 -18.31 5.83 16.58
N SER A 238 -19.61 5.51 16.46
CA SER A 238 -20.70 6.49 16.50
C SER A 238 -20.76 7.29 17.82
N LYS A 239 -20.27 6.71 18.92
CA LYS A 239 -20.21 7.34 20.24
C LYS A 239 -18.90 8.08 20.50
N THR A 240 -17.77 7.59 19.99
CA THR A 240 -16.44 8.14 20.30
C THR A 240 -15.94 9.19 19.31
N MET A 241 -16.37 9.14 18.04
CA MET A 241 -15.88 10.06 17.00
C MET A 241 -17.03 10.64 16.15
N PRO A 242 -18.01 11.33 16.75
CA PRO A 242 -19.24 11.78 16.07
C PRO A 242 -18.97 12.79 14.95
N ALA A 243 -17.92 13.61 15.05
CA ALA A 243 -17.53 14.57 14.01
C ALA A 243 -16.93 13.86 12.79
N MET A 244 -16.06 12.86 13.01
CA MET A 244 -15.51 12.02 11.95
C MET A 244 -16.63 11.21 11.28
N LEU A 245 -17.55 10.63 12.05
CA LEU A 245 -18.71 9.93 11.51
C LEU A 245 -19.66 10.85 10.75
N THR A 246 -19.79 12.11 11.17
CA THR A 246 -20.63 13.09 10.47
C THR A 246 -19.98 13.54 9.18
N ALA A 247 -18.66 13.78 9.17
CA ALA A 247 -17.89 14.07 7.97
C ALA A 247 -17.91 12.88 6.99
N LEU A 248 -17.71 11.65 7.50
CA LEU A 248 -17.89 10.41 6.76
C LEU A 248 -19.30 10.30 6.21
N LYS A 249 -20.35 10.45 7.03
CA LYS A 249 -21.76 10.41 6.60
C LYS A 249 -22.12 11.49 5.57
N GLN A 250 -21.52 12.67 5.64
CA GLN A 250 -21.74 13.74 4.66
C GLN A 250 -20.96 13.51 3.36
N ALA A 251 -19.74 12.96 3.44
CA ALA A 251 -19.01 12.46 2.27
C ALA A 251 -19.73 11.26 1.63
N TRP A 252 -20.32 10.37 2.44
CA TRP A 252 -21.14 9.23 2.03
C TRP A 252 -22.47 9.64 1.41
N ALA A 253 -23.15 10.67 1.94
CA ALA A 253 -24.36 11.22 1.32
C ALA A 253 -24.07 11.85 -0.06
N ARG A 254 -22.83 12.27 -0.33
CA ARG A 254 -22.35 12.70 -1.65
C ARG A 254 -21.91 11.52 -2.53
N GLN A 255 -21.36 10.45 -1.92
CA GLN A 255 -21.04 9.17 -2.55
C GLN A 255 -22.30 8.44 -3.05
N ALA A 256 -23.41 8.57 -2.31
CA ALA A 256 -24.73 8.06 -2.59
C ALA A 256 -25.66 9.12 -3.21
N ALA A 257 -25.14 9.97 -4.12
CA ALA A 257 -26.04 10.48 -5.16
C ALA A 257 -26.60 9.23 -5.85
N GLN A 258 -27.85 8.90 -5.54
CA GLN A 258 -28.49 7.70 -6.07
C GLN A 258 -28.21 7.59 -7.56
N PRO A 259 -28.04 6.35 -8.10
CA PRO A 259 -27.91 6.19 -9.55
C PRO A 259 -29.01 7.03 -10.18
N THR A 260 -28.59 7.97 -11.02
CA THR A 260 -29.50 8.93 -11.64
C THR A 260 -30.61 8.14 -12.34
N ASP A 261 -31.77 8.74 -12.58
CA ASP A 261 -32.83 8.05 -13.31
C ASP A 261 -32.30 7.51 -14.66
N LEU A 262 -31.39 8.27 -15.29
CA LEU A 262 -30.62 7.85 -16.45
C LEU A 262 -29.80 6.56 -16.22
N GLU A 263 -29.06 6.46 -15.12
CA GLU A 263 -28.26 5.28 -14.79
C GLU A 263 -29.14 4.06 -14.47
N LYS A 264 -30.22 4.26 -13.71
CA LYS A 264 -31.19 3.20 -13.40
C LYS A 264 -31.82 2.64 -14.67
N GLU A 265 -32.26 3.52 -15.56
CA GLU A 265 -32.82 3.15 -16.86
C GLU A 265 -31.80 2.44 -17.75
N ALA A 266 -30.55 2.92 -17.78
CA ALA A 266 -29.48 2.31 -18.56
C ALA A 266 -29.14 0.90 -18.05
N ARG A 267 -29.10 0.68 -16.74
CA ARG A 267 -28.87 -0.65 -16.13
C ARG A 267 -29.99 -1.62 -16.45
N GLU A 268 -31.24 -1.17 -16.40
CA GLU A 268 -32.38 -2.02 -16.75
C GLU A 268 -32.35 -2.41 -18.23
N GLN A 269 -32.04 -1.44 -19.11
CA GLN A 269 -31.86 -1.70 -20.53
C GLN A 269 -30.69 -2.65 -20.80
N ALA A 270 -29.59 -2.54 -20.05
CA ALA A 270 -28.42 -3.40 -20.20
C ALA A 270 -28.74 -4.89 -19.98
N LYS A 271 -29.71 -5.22 -19.12
CA LYS A 271 -30.15 -6.62 -18.90
C LYS A 271 -30.74 -7.26 -20.15
N SER A 272 -31.25 -6.46 -21.08
CA SER A 272 -31.81 -6.93 -22.35
C SER A 272 -30.77 -7.01 -23.49
N LEU A 273 -29.58 -6.47 -23.28
CA LEU A 273 -28.49 -6.48 -24.26
C LEU A 273 -27.61 -7.71 -24.06
N ASN A 274 -27.33 -8.43 -25.14
CA ASN A 274 -26.27 -9.43 -25.14
C ASN A 274 -24.89 -8.76 -25.33
N PRO A 275 -23.78 -9.47 -25.03
CA PRO A 275 -22.44 -8.89 -25.16
C PRO A 275 -22.11 -8.41 -26.58
N ALA A 276 -22.58 -9.09 -27.63
CA ALA A 276 -22.34 -8.70 -29.01
C ALA A 276 -23.06 -7.39 -29.39
N GLN A 277 -24.30 -7.22 -28.94
CA GLN A 277 -25.07 -5.98 -29.12
C GLN A 277 -24.41 -4.81 -28.37
N SER A 278 -23.94 -5.06 -27.16
CA SER A 278 -23.23 -4.06 -26.35
C SER A 278 -21.95 -3.58 -27.05
N GLN A 279 -21.19 -4.51 -27.63
CA GLN A 279 -19.98 -4.20 -28.40
C GLN A 279 -20.27 -3.42 -29.66
N GLN A 280 -21.30 -3.82 -30.41
CA GLN A 280 -21.71 -3.13 -31.62
C GLN A 280 -22.09 -1.67 -31.31
N THR A 281 -22.92 -1.45 -30.29
CA THR A 281 -23.33 -0.10 -29.87
C THR A 281 -22.14 0.75 -29.44
N ILE A 282 -21.16 0.19 -28.71
CA ILE A 282 -19.95 0.92 -28.34
C ILE A 282 -19.12 1.27 -29.58
N ALA A 283 -18.93 0.33 -30.51
CA ALA A 283 -18.20 0.59 -31.76
C ALA A 283 -18.89 1.66 -32.62
N GLU A 284 -20.22 1.66 -32.67
CA GLU A 284 -21.03 2.70 -33.33
C GLU A 284 -20.82 4.07 -32.66
N ILE A 285 -20.74 4.14 -31.33
CA ILE A 285 -20.48 5.39 -30.61
C ILE A 285 -19.06 5.91 -30.89
N PHE A 286 -18.06 5.03 -30.98
CA PHE A 286 -16.70 5.41 -31.37
C PHE A 286 -16.59 5.91 -32.82
N THR A 287 -17.37 5.33 -33.74
CA THR A 287 -17.37 5.74 -35.16
C THR A 287 -18.19 7.02 -35.40
N ALA A 288 -19.26 7.24 -34.64
CA ALA A 288 -20.06 8.46 -34.70
C ALA A 288 -19.34 9.72 -34.18
N LYS A 289 -18.16 9.57 -33.55
CA LYS A 289 -17.32 10.63 -32.93
C LYS A 289 -18.00 11.46 -31.83
N SER A 290 -19.29 11.28 -31.58
CA SER A 290 -20.06 11.80 -30.45
C SER A 290 -21.45 11.17 -30.50
N SER A 291 -21.92 10.65 -29.37
CA SER A 291 -23.32 10.30 -29.18
C SER A 291 -23.84 11.08 -27.98
N LYS A 292 -24.79 11.99 -28.21
CA LYS A 292 -25.52 12.64 -27.09
C LYS A 292 -26.52 11.69 -26.42
N ASP A 293 -26.63 10.45 -26.90
CA ASP A 293 -27.49 9.44 -26.30
C ASP A 293 -26.76 8.73 -25.15
N GLN A 294 -26.71 9.44 -24.03
CA GLN A 294 -26.07 8.98 -22.80
C GLN A 294 -26.69 7.68 -22.26
N LYS A 295 -28.00 7.50 -22.45
CA LYS A 295 -28.72 6.31 -21.97
C LYS A 295 -28.27 5.06 -22.70
N ASN A 296 -28.32 5.09 -24.03
CA ASN A 296 -27.91 3.95 -24.85
C ASN A 296 -26.41 3.67 -24.72
N GLY A 297 -25.59 4.72 -24.62
CA GLY A 297 -24.16 4.57 -24.40
C GLY A 297 -23.80 3.95 -23.05
N LEU A 298 -24.50 4.34 -21.98
CA LEU A 298 -24.33 3.72 -20.67
C LEU A 298 -24.86 2.28 -20.63
N ALA A 299 -26.02 2.01 -21.23
CA ALA A 299 -26.59 0.66 -21.28
C ALA A 299 -25.66 -0.32 -21.99
N ALA A 300 -25.07 0.10 -23.11
CA ALA A 300 -24.07 -0.68 -23.83
C ALA A 300 -22.80 -0.91 -22.99
N LEU A 301 -22.34 0.10 -22.25
CA LEU A 301 -21.18 -0.05 -21.37
C LEU A 301 -21.45 -1.03 -20.22
N TYR A 302 -22.61 -0.94 -19.56
CA TYR A 302 -23.01 -1.90 -18.53
C TYR A 302 -23.12 -3.33 -19.07
N GLY A 303 -23.73 -3.50 -20.25
CA GLY A 303 -23.85 -4.81 -20.90
C GLY A 303 -22.50 -5.41 -21.30
N ALA A 304 -21.57 -4.56 -21.76
CA ALA A 304 -20.22 -4.97 -22.12
C ALA A 304 -19.37 -5.38 -20.90
N ILE A 305 -19.43 -4.58 -19.83
CA ILE A 305 -18.69 -4.84 -18.59
C ILE A 305 -19.23 -6.08 -17.86
N GLY A 306 -20.55 -6.34 -17.93
CA GLY A 306 -21.16 -7.54 -17.35
C GLY A 306 -20.62 -8.87 -17.89
N GLY A 307 -20.01 -8.86 -19.08
CA GLY A 307 -19.31 -10.03 -19.67
C GLY A 307 -17.83 -10.16 -19.30
N GLY A 308 -17.29 -9.24 -18.49
CA GLY A 308 -15.88 -9.15 -18.12
C GLY A 308 -15.17 -8.01 -18.86
N LEU A 309 -14.60 -7.07 -18.09
CA LEU A 309 -13.92 -5.88 -18.62
C LEU A 309 -12.64 -6.27 -19.39
N ASP A 310 -11.90 -7.30 -18.98
CA ASP A 310 -10.72 -7.77 -19.69
C ASP A 310 -11.05 -8.25 -21.11
N ILE A 311 -12.11 -9.05 -21.22
CA ILE A 311 -12.55 -9.65 -22.49
C ILE A 311 -13.02 -8.53 -23.43
N PHE A 312 -13.82 -7.62 -22.88
CA PHE A 312 -14.33 -6.49 -23.63
C PHE A 312 -13.21 -5.55 -24.11
N LEU A 313 -12.26 -5.20 -23.24
CA LEU A 313 -11.15 -4.32 -23.62
C LEU A 313 -10.27 -4.95 -24.71
N LYS A 314 -10.01 -6.26 -24.68
CA LYS A 314 -9.29 -6.95 -25.77
C LYS A 314 -9.99 -6.79 -27.12
N GLN A 315 -11.31 -6.84 -27.12
CA GLN A 315 -12.12 -6.78 -28.34
C GLN A 315 -12.22 -5.36 -28.91
N ILE A 316 -12.34 -4.35 -28.05
CA ILE A 316 -12.46 -2.94 -28.48
C ILE A 316 -11.10 -2.27 -28.71
N LEU A 317 -9.99 -2.89 -28.28
CA LEU A 317 -8.65 -2.31 -28.38
C LEU A 317 -8.28 -1.83 -29.81
N PRO A 318 -8.54 -2.57 -30.90
CA PRO A 318 -8.26 -2.09 -32.26
C PRO A 318 -9.05 -0.82 -32.61
N THR A 319 -10.31 -0.75 -32.19
CA THR A 319 -11.18 0.43 -32.39
C THR A 319 -10.67 1.62 -31.59
N LEU A 320 -10.27 1.40 -30.34
CA LEU A 320 -9.69 2.42 -29.47
C LEU A 320 -8.37 2.97 -30.05
N GLN A 321 -7.49 2.08 -30.53
CA GLN A 321 -6.23 2.46 -31.20
C GLN A 321 -6.48 3.30 -32.45
N ALA A 322 -7.46 2.92 -33.27
CA ALA A 322 -7.83 3.67 -34.47
C ALA A 322 -8.38 5.06 -34.13
N HIS A 323 -9.20 5.17 -33.08
CA HIS A 323 -9.76 6.45 -32.62
C HIS A 323 -8.68 7.38 -32.05
N LEU A 324 -7.69 6.80 -31.36
CA LEU A 324 -6.61 7.56 -30.74
C LEU A 324 -5.54 8.02 -31.72
N LYS A 325 -5.40 7.41 -32.89
CA LYS A 325 -4.35 7.77 -33.87
C LYS A 325 -4.30 9.27 -34.22
N ASP A 326 -5.43 9.97 -34.11
CA ASP A 326 -5.58 11.40 -34.42
C ASP A 326 -5.70 12.29 -33.16
N ALA A 327 -5.57 11.74 -31.95
CA ALA A 327 -5.78 12.45 -30.69
C ALA A 327 -4.44 12.84 -30.00
N PRO A 328 -4.34 14.03 -29.36
CA PRO A 328 -3.13 14.44 -28.63
C PRO A 328 -2.73 13.51 -27.48
N GLU A 329 -3.68 12.77 -26.93
CA GLU A 329 -3.45 11.75 -25.87
C GLU A 329 -2.73 10.51 -26.39
N ALA A 330 -2.64 10.33 -27.71
CA ALA A 330 -1.95 9.21 -28.33
C ALA A 330 -0.46 9.18 -28.00
N GLU A 331 0.22 10.32 -27.93
CA GLU A 331 1.67 10.32 -27.66
C GLU A 331 2.02 9.73 -26.29
N ARG A 332 1.20 10.00 -25.27
CA ARG A 332 1.43 9.48 -23.90
C ARG A 332 0.95 8.05 -23.71
N SER A 333 -0.03 7.61 -24.51
CA SER A 333 -0.66 6.30 -24.37
C SER A 333 -0.29 5.31 -25.48
N ALA A 334 0.44 5.73 -26.52
CA ALA A 334 0.77 4.91 -27.69
C ALA A 334 1.59 3.68 -27.32
N SER A 335 2.60 3.82 -26.45
CA SER A 335 3.42 2.68 -26.02
C SER A 335 2.59 1.61 -25.29
N LEU A 336 1.70 2.04 -24.41
CA LEU A 336 0.79 1.16 -23.66
C LEU A 336 -0.21 0.47 -24.59
N LEU A 337 -0.81 1.21 -25.52
CA LEU A 337 -1.79 0.67 -26.46
C LEU A 337 -1.15 -0.24 -27.52
N GLN A 338 0.08 0.04 -27.96
CA GLN A 338 0.82 -0.79 -28.92
C GLN A 338 1.26 -2.13 -28.33
N SER A 339 1.41 -2.22 -27.00
CA SER A 339 1.80 -3.47 -26.33
C SER A 339 0.76 -4.59 -26.46
N GLY A 340 -0.50 -4.26 -26.78
CA GLY A 340 -1.60 -5.21 -26.81
C GLY A 340 -2.02 -5.74 -25.44
N LEU A 341 -1.37 -5.28 -24.36
CA LEU A 341 -1.65 -5.70 -22.99
C LEU A 341 -2.85 -4.94 -22.44
N ILE A 342 -3.77 -5.67 -21.80
CA ILE A 342 -4.90 -5.06 -21.09
C ILE A 342 -4.48 -4.76 -19.66
N THR A 343 -4.21 -3.48 -19.41
CA THR A 343 -3.80 -2.93 -18.11
C THR A 343 -4.85 -1.97 -17.56
N PRO A 344 -4.81 -1.63 -16.26
CA PRO A 344 -5.67 -0.60 -15.68
C PRO A 344 -5.55 0.76 -16.39
N ALA A 345 -4.36 1.08 -16.91
CA ALA A 345 -4.14 2.31 -17.66
C ALA A 345 -4.96 2.31 -18.97
N VAL A 346 -4.97 1.19 -19.70
CA VAL A 346 -5.78 1.03 -20.92
C VAL A 346 -7.27 1.14 -20.61
N ALA A 347 -7.73 0.51 -19.51
CA ALA A 347 -9.12 0.63 -19.05
C ALA A 347 -9.49 2.08 -18.72
N LYS A 348 -8.64 2.79 -17.98
CA LYS A 348 -8.81 4.21 -17.66
C LYS A 348 -8.92 5.06 -18.93
N ILE A 349 -7.99 4.90 -19.87
CA ILE A 349 -7.99 5.65 -21.13
C ILE A 349 -9.30 5.42 -21.88
N PHE A 350 -9.70 4.16 -22.05
CA PHE A 350 -10.95 3.79 -22.70
C PHE A 350 -12.16 4.46 -22.02
N LEU A 351 -12.30 4.28 -20.70
CA LEU A 351 -13.46 4.78 -19.95
C LEU A 351 -13.54 6.30 -19.94
N ARG A 352 -12.40 7.00 -19.84
CA ARG A 352 -12.33 8.46 -19.94
C ARG A 352 -12.80 8.96 -21.29
N ILE A 353 -12.27 8.40 -22.37
CA ILE A 353 -12.66 8.79 -23.72
C ILE A 353 -14.15 8.53 -23.93
N TYR A 354 -14.60 7.34 -23.56
CA TYR A 354 -15.98 6.94 -23.77
C TYR A 354 -16.97 7.80 -22.98
N LEU A 355 -16.75 7.97 -21.67
CA LEU A 355 -17.67 8.70 -20.81
C LEU A 355 -17.55 10.22 -20.95
N GLU A 356 -16.33 10.76 -20.91
CA GLU A 356 -16.13 12.22 -20.93
C GLU A 356 -16.29 12.79 -22.34
N LYS A 357 -15.62 12.18 -23.34
CA LYS A 357 -15.56 12.76 -24.69
C LYS A 357 -16.73 12.34 -25.56
N LEU A 358 -17.08 11.05 -25.56
CA LEU A 358 -18.11 10.54 -26.47
C LEU A 358 -19.52 10.73 -25.92
N LEU A 359 -19.72 10.53 -24.60
CA LEU A 359 -21.02 10.70 -23.94
C LEU A 359 -21.19 12.04 -23.20
N GLY A 360 -20.11 12.84 -23.06
CA GLY A 360 -20.20 14.21 -22.53
C GLY A 360 -20.43 14.29 -21.02
N PHE A 361 -20.06 13.27 -20.25
CA PHE A 361 -20.08 13.35 -18.79
C PHE A 361 -18.95 14.27 -18.29
N SER A 362 -19.20 14.98 -17.20
CA SER A 362 -18.14 15.69 -16.48
C SER A 362 -17.16 14.69 -15.87
N MET A 363 -15.92 15.11 -15.64
CA MET A 363 -14.85 14.25 -15.12
C MET A 363 -15.23 13.55 -13.82
N ASP A 364 -15.82 14.30 -12.87
CA ASP A 364 -16.28 13.80 -11.58
C ASP A 364 -17.41 12.78 -11.72
N HIS A 365 -18.38 13.05 -12.60
CA HIS A 365 -19.51 12.15 -12.85
C HIS A 365 -19.04 10.88 -13.57
N ALA A 366 -18.15 10.99 -14.55
CA ALA A 366 -17.58 9.86 -15.26
C ALA A 366 -16.78 8.95 -14.30
N ALA A 367 -15.92 9.52 -13.46
CA ALA A 367 -15.18 8.76 -12.45
C ALA A 367 -16.12 8.08 -11.44
N ALA A 368 -17.18 8.77 -11.00
CA ALA A 368 -18.19 8.19 -10.10
C ALA A 368 -18.95 7.02 -10.75
N LEU A 369 -19.33 7.14 -12.02
CA LEU A 369 -19.98 6.06 -12.79
C LEU A 369 -19.08 4.84 -12.90
N VAL A 370 -17.79 5.03 -13.18
CA VAL A 370 -16.81 3.94 -13.24
C VAL A 370 -16.66 3.27 -11.88
N GLY A 371 -16.51 4.04 -10.79
CA GLY A 371 -16.44 3.48 -9.44
C GLY A 371 -17.63 2.55 -9.13
N ARG A 372 -18.84 2.93 -9.54
CA ARG A 372 -20.04 2.09 -9.39
C ARG A 372 -20.05 0.87 -10.34
N MET A 373 -19.59 1.02 -11.58
CA MET A 373 -19.51 -0.07 -12.56
C MET A 373 -18.49 -1.14 -12.14
N LEU A 374 -17.35 -0.76 -11.55
CA LEU A 374 -16.35 -1.71 -11.08
C LEU A 374 -16.90 -2.65 -9.99
N GLY A 375 -17.91 -2.20 -9.24
CA GLY A 375 -18.64 -3.04 -8.29
C GLY A 375 -19.35 -4.24 -8.94
N THR A 376 -19.68 -4.19 -10.23
CA THR A 376 -20.35 -5.30 -10.94
C THR A 376 -19.39 -6.32 -11.53
N LEU A 377 -18.07 -6.08 -11.45
CA LEU A 377 -17.05 -7.01 -11.94
C LEU A 377 -16.87 -8.23 -11.05
N SER A 378 -16.30 -9.29 -11.63
CA SER A 378 -15.79 -10.43 -10.87
C SER A 378 -14.72 -9.98 -9.86
N PRO A 379 -14.53 -10.67 -8.72
CA PRO A 379 -13.55 -10.25 -7.71
C PRO A 379 -12.13 -10.03 -8.27
N ALA A 380 -11.65 -10.94 -9.14
CA ALA A 380 -10.32 -10.84 -9.74
C ALA A 380 -10.17 -9.62 -10.67
N GLU A 381 -11.18 -9.30 -11.47
CA GLU A 381 -11.15 -8.09 -12.31
C GLU A 381 -11.35 -6.82 -11.48
N ARG A 382 -12.17 -6.89 -10.43
CA ARG A 382 -12.38 -5.79 -9.51
C ARG A 382 -11.05 -5.38 -8.86
N ASP A 383 -10.30 -6.34 -8.32
CA ASP A 383 -9.00 -6.07 -7.71
C ASP A 383 -8.01 -5.45 -8.70
N LYS A 384 -8.04 -5.91 -9.96
CA LYS A 384 -7.22 -5.37 -11.04
C LYS A 384 -7.57 -3.92 -11.38
N TYR A 385 -8.85 -3.57 -11.43
CA TYR A 385 -9.33 -2.28 -11.94
C TYR A 385 -9.76 -1.27 -10.88
N PHE A 386 -9.73 -1.64 -9.60
CA PHE A 386 -10.20 -0.81 -8.49
C PHE A 386 -9.59 0.60 -8.47
N LYS A 387 -8.35 0.77 -8.96
CA LYS A 387 -7.65 2.07 -9.01
C LYS A 387 -7.95 2.92 -10.24
N VAL A 388 -8.78 2.45 -11.17
CA VAL A 388 -9.11 3.21 -12.39
C VAL A 388 -9.85 4.51 -12.05
N ALA A 389 -10.78 4.47 -11.09
CA ALA A 389 -11.46 5.64 -10.56
C ALA A 389 -11.79 5.40 -9.08
N TYR A 390 -11.54 6.40 -8.23
CA TYR A 390 -11.76 6.32 -6.78
C TYR A 390 -12.25 7.65 -6.22
N TYR A 391 -12.75 7.63 -4.99
CA TYR A 391 -13.16 8.84 -4.28
C TYR A 391 -11.97 9.42 -3.51
N ASP A 392 -11.61 10.66 -3.82
CA ASP A 392 -10.53 11.37 -3.13
C ASP A 392 -11.11 12.09 -1.92
N PHE A 393 -10.76 11.64 -0.71
CA PHE A 393 -11.30 12.18 0.54
C PHE A 393 -10.84 13.61 0.83
N GLU A 394 -9.66 14.00 0.37
CA GLU A 394 -9.15 15.36 0.54
C GLU A 394 -9.88 16.33 -0.38
N LYS A 395 -10.13 15.90 -1.63
CA LYS A 395 -10.83 16.73 -2.63
C LYS A 395 -12.35 16.68 -2.50
N GLY A 396 -12.89 15.65 -1.88
CA GLY A 396 -14.33 15.48 -1.68
C GLY A 396 -15.12 15.16 -2.95
N TRP A 397 -14.47 14.58 -3.97
CA TRP A 397 -15.10 14.14 -5.22
C TRP A 397 -14.38 12.93 -5.82
N PHE A 398 -15.01 12.28 -6.81
CA PHE A 398 -14.38 11.18 -7.55
C PHE A 398 -13.32 11.70 -8.52
N VAL A 399 -12.19 11.01 -8.55
CA VAL A 399 -11.07 11.27 -9.45
C VAL A 399 -10.69 10.00 -10.19
N TRP A 400 -10.11 10.17 -11.37
CA TRP A 400 -9.43 9.08 -12.06
C TRP A 400 -8.13 8.79 -11.33
N GLY A 401 -7.87 7.52 -11.01
CA GLY A 401 -6.64 7.20 -10.28
C GLY A 401 -5.40 7.36 -11.14
N GLU A 402 -4.28 7.70 -10.53
CA GLU A 402 -2.99 7.75 -11.22
C GLU A 402 -2.57 6.31 -11.57
N VAL A 403 -2.21 6.09 -12.84
CA VAL A 403 -1.85 4.77 -13.38
C VAL A 403 -0.61 4.92 -14.24
#